data_AF-A0A9P9Z3C0-F1
#
_entry.id   AF-A0A9P9Z3C0-F1
#
_cell.length_a   1.000
_cell.length_b   1.000
_cell.length_c   1.000
_cell.angle_alpha   90.00
_cell.angle_beta   90.00
_cell.angle_gamma   90.00
#
_symmetry.space_group_name_H-M   'P 1'
#
loop_
_entity.id
_entity.type
_entity.pdbx_description
1 polymer ?
#
loop_
_entity_poly.entity_id
_entity_poly.type
_entity_poly.pdbx_seq_one_letter_code
_entity_poly.pdbx_strand_id
1 'polypeptide(L)'
;MLKAQEIHWKEYQIDISKRITLSSLAFTIFRLAYYAEAPISIPSSNADQFIRRGYYGGNAVVYIPRGMNLFYYDVNSLDPFVMLNSPMPTGKGVWHGDLQNKKLAAEVLLKHLWNVHQL
;
A
#
# COMPACT_ATOMS: atom_id res chain seq x y z
N MET A 1 -2.98 13.54 24.63
CA MET A 1 -2.41 12.19 24.78
C MET A 1 -3.38 11.22 25.43
N LEU A 2 -3.98 11.55 26.59
CA LEU A 2 -4.91 10.67 27.32
C LEU A 2 -6.10 10.18 26.47
N LYS A 3 -6.74 11.07 25.70
CA LYS A 3 -7.86 10.70 24.82
C LYS A 3 -7.44 9.73 23.69
N ALA A 4 -6.27 9.94 23.09
CA ALA A 4 -5.76 9.02 22.07
C ALA A 4 -5.42 7.65 22.68
N GLN A 5 -4.80 7.65 23.86
CA GLN A 5 -4.53 6.42 24.61
C GLN A 5 -5.83 5.68 24.94
N GLU A 6 -6.86 6.38 25.40
CA GLU A 6 -8.17 5.81 25.70
C GLU A 6 -8.82 5.15 24.48
N ILE A 7 -8.83 5.82 23.33
CA ILE A 7 -9.37 5.28 22.08
C ILE A 7 -8.63 4.01 21.67
N HIS A 8 -7.29 4.08 21.58
CA HIS A 8 -6.48 2.93 21.14
C HIS A 8 -6.50 1.77 22.14
N TRP A 9 -6.61 2.06 23.44
CA TRP A 9 -6.81 1.05 24.46
C TRP A 9 -8.17 0.36 24.30
N LYS A 10 -9.25 1.14 24.17
CA LYS A 10 -10.61 0.61 24.03
C LYS A 10 -10.78 -0.24 22.78
N GLU A 11 -10.27 0.21 21.63
CA GLU A 11 -10.49 -0.47 20.35
C GLU A 11 -9.52 -1.62 20.11
N TYR A 12 -8.25 -1.47 20.49
CA TYR A 12 -7.18 -2.41 20.10
C TYR A 12 -6.41 -3.00 21.28
N GLN A 13 -6.69 -2.59 22.52
CA GLN A 13 -5.94 -2.98 23.73
C GLN A 13 -4.44 -2.65 23.62
N ILE A 14 -4.11 -1.53 22.97
CA ILE A 14 -2.72 -1.08 22.77
C ILE A 14 -2.41 0.14 23.64
N ASP A 15 -1.27 0.07 24.31
CA ASP A 15 -0.64 1.20 24.97
C ASP A 15 0.25 1.97 23.97
N ILE A 16 -0.17 3.18 23.61
CA ILE A 16 0.54 4.02 22.63
C ILE A 16 1.83 4.59 23.20
N SER A 17 1.97 4.69 24.53
CA SER A 17 3.21 5.16 25.16
C SER A 17 4.38 4.20 24.92
N LYS A 18 4.07 2.93 24.64
CA LYS A 18 5.05 1.88 24.27
C LYS A 18 5.40 1.87 22.79
N ARG A 19 4.82 2.75 21.97
CA ARG A 19 5.08 2.84 20.53
C ARG A 19 5.76 4.16 20.21
N ILE A 20 7.03 4.08 19.81
CA ILE A 20 7.88 5.26 19.57
C ILE A 20 7.45 6.03 18.32
N THR A 21 6.90 5.34 17.31
CA THR A 21 6.50 5.96 16.03
C THR A 21 5.06 5.60 15.65
N LEU A 22 4.39 6.52 14.95
CA LEU A 22 3.06 6.28 14.37
C LEU A 22 3.06 5.06 13.45
N SER A 23 4.12 4.88 12.65
CA SER A 23 4.26 3.71 11.77
C SER A 23 4.30 2.40 12.57
N SER A 24 5.00 2.37 13.71
CA SER A 24 5.02 1.20 14.60
C SER A 24 3.65 0.92 15.21
N LEU A 25 2.93 1.95 15.65
CA LEU A 25 1.57 1.83 16.16
C LEU A 25 0.61 1.30 15.09
N ALA A 26 0.60 1.92 13.90
CA ALA A 26 -0.24 1.53 12.77
C ALA A 26 0.06 0.09 12.32
N PHE A 27 1.34 -0.28 12.18
CA PHE A 27 1.73 -1.65 11.83
C PHE A 27 1.30 -2.67 12.90
N THR A 28 1.38 -2.31 14.18
CA THR A 28 0.91 -3.17 15.28
C THR A 28 -0.60 -3.40 15.17
N ILE A 29 -1.37 -2.32 15.02
CA ILE A 29 -2.84 -2.40 14.87
C ILE A 29 -3.20 -3.25 13.65
N PHE A 30 -2.56 -2.98 12.50
CA PHE A 30 -2.77 -3.73 11.27
C PHE A 30 -2.54 -5.23 11.47
N ARG A 31 -1.41 -5.62 12.07
CA ARG A 31 -1.08 -7.02 12.31
C ARG A 31 -2.00 -7.74 13.29
N LEU A 32 -2.47 -7.04 14.32
CA LEU A 32 -3.31 -7.65 15.35
C LEU A 32 -4.77 -7.76 14.94
N ALA A 33 -5.30 -6.74 14.26
CA ALA A 33 -6.73 -6.62 13.99
C ALA A 33 -7.14 -6.96 12.56
N TYR A 34 -6.24 -6.80 11.58
CA TYR A 34 -6.62 -6.81 10.16
C TYR A 34 -5.84 -7.80 9.28
N TYR A 35 -4.61 -8.16 9.65
CA TYR A 35 -3.78 -9.09 8.87
C TYR A 35 -4.02 -10.55 9.28
N ALA A 36 -5.02 -11.18 8.66
CA ALA A 36 -5.36 -12.58 8.89
C ALA A 36 -4.56 -13.57 8.02
N GLU A 37 -3.70 -13.08 7.14
CA GLU A 37 -2.97 -13.90 6.17
C GLU A 37 -1.76 -14.64 6.76
N ALA A 38 -1.18 -15.53 5.94
CA ALA A 38 0.04 -16.24 6.27
C ALA A 38 1.17 -15.27 6.70
N PRO A 39 2.13 -15.72 7.53
CA PRO A 39 3.22 -14.87 8.00
C PRO A 39 3.92 -14.12 6.85
N ILE A 40 4.18 -12.83 7.05
CA ILE A 40 4.93 -11.99 6.10
C ILE A 40 6.30 -12.65 5.87
N SER A 41 6.51 -13.14 4.65
CA SER A 41 7.74 -13.83 4.28
C SER A 41 8.92 -12.88 4.30
N ILE A 42 9.99 -13.26 4.99
CA ILE A 42 11.26 -12.51 4.98
C ILE A 42 12.06 -12.95 3.75
N PRO A 43 12.30 -12.07 2.76
CA PRO A 43 13.06 -12.42 1.56
C PRO A 43 14.55 -12.60 1.87
N SER A 44 15.26 -13.33 1.00
CA SER A 44 16.73 -13.31 1.00
C SER A 44 17.26 -11.96 0.51
N SER A 45 18.52 -11.64 0.80
CA SER A 45 19.14 -10.38 0.34
C SER A 45 19.01 -10.16 -1.17
N ASN A 46 19.21 -11.22 -1.96
CA ASN A 46 19.05 -11.13 -3.42
C ASN A 46 17.60 -10.84 -3.84
N ALA A 47 16.62 -11.50 -3.20
CA ALA A 47 15.20 -11.27 -3.50
C ALA A 47 14.75 -9.87 -3.05
N ASP A 48 15.17 -9.40 -1.88
CA ASP A 48 14.89 -8.05 -1.39
C ASP A 48 15.45 -6.99 -2.34
N GLN A 49 16.72 -7.12 -2.76
CA GLN A 49 17.34 -6.19 -3.72
C GLN A 49 16.59 -6.18 -5.06
N PHE A 50 16.17 -7.35 -5.55
CA PHE A 50 15.39 -7.44 -6.77
C PHE A 50 14.03 -6.74 -6.65
N ILE A 51 13.29 -6.99 -5.56
CA ILE A 51 11.99 -6.37 -5.29
C ILE A 51 12.12 -4.85 -5.16
N ARG A 52 13.13 -4.37 -4.42
CA ARG A 52 13.33 -2.92 -4.19
C ARG A 52 13.62 -2.13 -5.46
N ARG A 53 14.20 -2.75 -6.49
CA ARG A 53 14.40 -2.10 -7.80
C ARG A 53 13.10 -1.74 -8.50
N GLY A 54 12.01 -2.45 -8.20
CA GLY A 54 10.66 -2.16 -8.71
C GLY A 54 9.81 -1.29 -7.77
N TYR A 55 10.35 -0.85 -6.63
CA TYR A 55 9.61 -0.04 -5.66
C TYR A 55 9.72 1.45 -6.02
N TYR A 56 8.77 1.91 -6.83
CA TYR A 56 8.67 3.31 -7.25
C TYR A 56 7.71 4.10 -6.35
N GLY A 57 7.96 5.41 -6.22
CA GLY A 57 7.12 6.33 -5.45
C GLY A 57 6.00 6.98 -6.27
N GLY A 58 5.40 8.02 -5.70
CA GLY A 58 4.37 8.83 -6.36
C GLY A 58 4.87 9.49 -7.65
N ASN A 59 3.94 9.72 -8.58
CA ASN A 59 4.22 10.40 -9.84
C ASN A 59 4.14 11.93 -9.65
N ALA A 60 5.16 12.65 -10.11
CA ALA A 60 5.15 14.10 -10.19
C ALA A 60 5.31 14.53 -11.65
N VAL A 61 4.30 15.23 -12.18
CA VAL A 61 4.29 15.71 -13.56
C VAL A 61 4.90 17.11 -13.62
N VAL A 62 5.82 17.33 -14.57
CA VAL A 62 6.38 18.65 -14.87
C VAL A 62 5.50 19.34 -15.91
N TYR A 63 5.08 20.56 -15.62
CA TYR A 63 4.27 21.39 -16.53
C TYR A 63 4.84 22.82 -16.63
N ILE A 64 4.51 23.51 -17.72
CA ILE A 64 4.81 24.94 -17.87
C ILE A 64 3.89 25.72 -16.92
N PRO A 65 4.39 26.57 -16.01
CA PRO A 65 3.62 27.18 -14.92
C PRO A 65 2.70 28.32 -15.41
N ARG A 66 1.77 28.01 -16.32
CA ARG A 66 0.74 28.92 -16.83
C ARG A 66 -0.56 28.13 -17.00
N GLY A 67 -1.65 28.71 -16.51
CA GLY A 67 -3.00 28.18 -16.68
C GLY A 67 -4.05 29.23 -16.38
N MET A 68 -5.22 29.11 -17.01
CA MET A 68 -6.38 29.96 -16.78
C MET A 68 -7.59 29.06 -16.53
N ASN A 69 -8.44 29.42 -15.56
CA ASN A 69 -9.68 28.69 -15.22
C ASN A 69 -9.47 27.17 -14.96
N LEU A 70 -8.45 26.83 -14.16
CA LEU A 70 -8.13 25.45 -13.85
C LEU A 70 -8.93 24.91 -12.66
N PHE A 71 -9.20 23.61 -12.69
CA PHE A 71 -9.77 22.84 -11.57
C PHE A 71 -8.70 21.89 -11.03
N TYR A 72 -8.64 21.76 -9.70
CA TYR A 72 -7.74 20.84 -9.00
C TYR A 72 -8.58 19.72 -8.38
N TYR A 73 -8.19 18.48 -8.67
CA TYR A 73 -8.82 17.30 -8.13
C TYR A 73 -7.77 16.47 -7.39
N ASP A 74 -8.15 16.00 -6.22
CA ASP A 74 -7.31 15.13 -5.39
C ASP A 74 -8.11 13.87 -5.04
N VAL A 75 -7.40 12.75 -4.95
CA VAL A 75 -7.99 11.47 -4.55
C VAL A 75 -7.97 11.41 -3.03
N ASN A 76 -9.15 11.22 -2.43
CA ASN A 76 -9.28 11.05 -0.99
C ASN A 76 -8.52 9.80 -0.54
N SER A 77 -7.42 10.01 0.20
CA SER A 77 -6.62 8.93 0.81
C SER A 77 -6.21 7.84 -0.19
N LEU A 78 -5.51 8.25 -1.26
CA LEU A 78 -5.10 7.38 -2.37
C LEU A 78 -4.49 6.05 -1.91
N ASP A 79 -3.44 6.07 -1.06
CA ASP A 79 -2.75 4.85 -0.67
C ASP A 79 -3.67 3.87 0.10
N PRO A 80 -4.39 4.29 1.18
CA PRO A 80 -5.39 3.44 1.82
C PRO A 80 -6.48 2.92 0.86
N PHE A 81 -6.96 3.76 -0.05
CA PHE A 81 -7.98 3.37 -1.02
C PHE A 81 -7.47 2.24 -1.92
N VAL A 82 -6.24 2.34 -2.44
CA VAL A 82 -5.63 1.30 -3.26
C VAL A 82 -5.39 0.03 -2.44
N MET A 83 -4.84 0.14 -1.24
CA MET A 83 -4.59 -1.00 -0.35
C MET A 83 -5.86 -1.78 0.02
N LEU A 84 -7.01 -1.10 0.14
CA LEU A 84 -8.28 -1.73 0.46
C LEU A 84 -8.93 -2.41 -0.76
N ASN A 85 -8.85 -1.78 -1.93
CA ASN A 85 -9.63 -2.18 -3.11
C ASN A 85 -8.84 -3.03 -4.12
N SER A 86 -7.52 -3.15 -3.96
CA SER A 86 -6.66 -3.90 -4.88
C SER A 86 -6.04 -5.12 -4.20
N PRO A 87 -5.90 -6.25 -4.92
CA PRO A 87 -5.14 -7.39 -4.41
C PRO A 87 -3.68 -7.00 -4.15
N MET A 88 -3.24 -7.13 -2.91
CA MET A 88 -1.86 -6.89 -2.51
C MET A 88 -1.07 -8.20 -2.51
N PRO A 89 0.22 -8.20 -2.92
CA PRO A 89 1.01 -9.42 -2.93
C PRO A 89 1.29 -9.91 -1.51
N THR A 90 1.02 -11.19 -1.25
CA THR A 90 1.27 -11.86 0.04
C THR A 90 1.96 -13.21 -0.14
N GLY A 91 2.40 -13.81 0.96
CA GLY A 91 3.08 -15.11 0.96
C GLY A 91 4.54 -15.06 0.48
N LYS A 92 5.06 -16.24 0.09
CA LYS A 92 6.46 -16.40 -0.35
C LYS A 92 6.56 -16.30 -1.88
N GLY A 93 7.32 -15.31 -2.35
CA GLY A 93 7.58 -15.13 -3.78
C GLY A 93 8.36 -16.31 -4.40
N VAL A 94 8.13 -16.54 -5.69
CA VAL A 94 8.77 -17.60 -6.49
C VAL A 94 9.45 -16.97 -7.70
N TRP A 95 10.67 -17.41 -8.02
CA TRP A 95 11.38 -16.97 -9.21
C TRP A 95 10.78 -17.61 -10.47
N HIS A 96 10.51 -16.79 -11.47
CA HIS A 96 10.11 -17.25 -12.79
C HIS A 96 11.13 -16.75 -13.81
N GLY A 97 11.85 -17.68 -14.46
CA GLY A 97 12.81 -17.37 -15.52
C GLY A 97 12.18 -17.23 -16.91
N ASP A 98 10.95 -17.73 -17.08
CA ASP A 98 10.16 -17.61 -18.30
C ASP A 98 8.75 -17.09 -17.96
N LEU A 99 8.35 -16.03 -18.67
CA LEU A 99 7.09 -15.32 -18.49
C LEU A 99 6.14 -15.49 -19.68
N GLN A 100 6.55 -16.15 -20.78
CA GLN A 100 5.81 -16.16 -22.06
C GLN A 100 4.37 -16.67 -21.93
N ASN A 101 4.12 -17.61 -21.02
CA ASN A 101 2.79 -18.21 -20.81
C ASN A 101 2.18 -17.82 -19.45
N LYS A 102 2.68 -16.76 -18.80
CA LYS A 102 2.20 -16.31 -17.50
C LYS A 102 1.26 -15.11 -17.66
N LYS A 103 0.04 -15.25 -17.16
CA LYS A 103 -0.88 -14.10 -17.01
C LYS A 103 -0.35 -13.21 -15.88
N LEU A 104 0.10 -12.00 -16.23
CA LEU A 104 0.65 -11.06 -15.26
C LEU A 104 -0.49 -10.31 -14.55
N ALA A 105 -0.39 -10.16 -13.22
CA ALA A 105 -1.38 -9.44 -12.42
C ALA A 105 -1.55 -7.96 -12.83
N ALA A 106 -0.52 -7.35 -13.44
CA ALA A 106 -0.57 -5.99 -13.96
C ALA A 106 -1.68 -5.78 -15.02
N GLU A 107 -2.03 -6.82 -15.79
CA GLU A 107 -3.13 -6.76 -16.76
C GLU A 107 -4.50 -6.64 -16.09
N VAL A 108 -4.63 -7.11 -14.85
CA VAL A 108 -5.88 -7.05 -14.08
C VAL A 108 -6.06 -5.64 -13.48
N LEU A 109 -4.99 -5.05 -12.95
CA LEU A 109 -4.98 -3.69 -12.40
C LEU A 109 -5.21 -2.63 -13.48
N LEU A 110 -4.56 -2.73 -14.64
CA LEU A 110 -4.75 -1.78 -15.74
C LEU A 110 -6.18 -1.82 -16.29
N LYS A 111 -6.82 -2.99 -16.34
CA LYS A 111 -8.23 -3.12 -16.77
C LYS A 111 -9.20 -2.54 -15.74
N HIS A 112 -8.93 -2.66 -14.45
CA HIS A 112 -9.75 -2.04 -13.41
C HIS A 112 -9.64 -0.50 -13.45
N LEU A 113 -8.42 0.04 -13.60
CA LEU A 113 -8.20 1.49 -13.66
C LEU A 113 -8.81 2.14 -14.92
N TRP A 114 -8.80 1.46 -16.07
CA TRP A 114 -9.40 1.99 -17.30
C TRP A 114 -10.94 2.07 -17.26
N ASN A 115 -11.59 1.17 -16.53
CA ASN A 115 -13.06 1.16 -16.40
C ASN A 115 -13.59 2.28 -15.47
N VAL A 116 -12.75 2.81 -14.58
CA VAL A 116 -13.14 3.92 -13.68
C VAL A 116 -13.23 5.27 -14.44
N HIS A 117 -12.61 5.37 -15.62
CA HIS A 117 -12.65 6.57 -16.46
C HIS A 117 -13.82 6.61 -17.47
N GLN A 118 -14.77 5.66 -17.41
CA GLN A 118 -15.97 5.64 -18.26
C GLN A 118 -17.27 6.03 -17.54
N LEU A 119 -17.18 6.75 -16.42
CA LEU A 119 -18.31 7.39 -15.74
C LEU A 119 -18.19 8.90 -15.78
#